data_AF-A0A2D9W7S8-F1
#
_entry.id   AF-A0A2D9W7S8-F1
#
_cell.length_a   1.000
_cell.length_b   1.000
_cell.length_c   1.000
_cell.angle_alpha   90.00
_cell.angle_beta   90.00
_cell.angle_gamma   90.00
#
_symmetry.space_group_name_H-M   'P 1'
#
loop_
_entity.id
_entity.type
_entity.pdbx_description
1 polymer ?
#
loop_
_entity_poly.entity_id
_entity_poly.type
_entity_poly.pdbx_seq_one_letter_code
_entity_poly.pdbx_strand_id
1 'polypeptide(L)'
;MAKEEREFFHHDSVSWTPVAADSGAAGEGMTEKILNFDPEAGVSTRMLRFSPGVVTDVVITHDFWEEVYIIEGELTDTRINQTFTSGMSACRPPGMPHGPYTSPVGCTTFEVRYYRK
;
A
#
# COMPACT_ATOMS: atom_id res chain seq x y z
N MET A 1 -11.00 -0.02 18.90
CA MET A 1 -10.29 1.01 19.67
C MET A 1 -9.77 2.02 18.68
N ALA A 2 -9.96 3.32 18.94
CA ALA A 2 -9.44 4.38 18.07
C ALA A 2 -7.91 4.29 17.90
N LYS A 3 -7.39 4.92 16.84
CA LYS A 3 -5.94 5.08 16.59
C LYS A 3 -5.27 5.71 17.83
N GLU A 4 -4.04 5.28 18.11
CA GLU A 4 -3.21 5.83 19.18
C GLU A 4 -2.89 7.31 18.92
N GLU A 5 -2.96 8.15 19.95
CA GLU A 5 -2.58 9.57 19.88
C GLU A 5 -1.05 9.70 19.84
N ARG A 6 -0.52 10.33 18.79
CA ARG A 6 0.91 10.62 18.59
C ARG A 6 1.06 11.95 17.87
N GLU A 7 2.02 12.79 18.28
CA GLU A 7 2.27 14.09 17.64
C GLU A 7 3.07 13.94 16.33
N PHE A 8 4.38 13.69 16.42
CA PHE A 8 5.24 13.33 15.30
C PHE A 8 6.27 12.30 15.74
N PHE A 9 6.54 11.31 14.90
CA PHE A 9 7.62 10.35 15.11
C PHE A 9 8.26 9.99 13.77
N HIS A 10 9.56 9.66 13.80
CA HIS A 10 10.26 9.23 12.61
C HIS A 10 9.79 7.83 12.20
N HIS A 11 9.45 7.61 10.93
CA HIS A 11 8.96 6.30 10.47
C HIS A 11 9.97 5.16 10.71
N ASP A 12 11.26 5.44 10.89
CA ASP A 12 12.27 4.45 11.26
C ASP A 12 12.13 3.88 12.66
N SER A 13 11.32 4.48 13.54
CA SER A 13 10.92 3.84 14.79
C SER A 13 9.91 2.70 14.57
N VAL A 14 9.40 2.51 13.35
CA VAL A 14 8.49 1.42 12.96
C VAL A 14 9.24 0.45 12.07
N SER A 15 9.23 -0.82 12.47
CA SER A 15 9.87 -1.91 11.71
C SER A 15 9.11 -2.22 10.43
N TRP A 16 9.86 -2.57 9.38
CA TRP A 16 9.27 -3.25 8.23
C TRP A 16 8.87 -4.68 8.63
N THR A 17 7.64 -5.06 8.35
CA THR A 17 7.13 -6.42 8.54
C THR A 17 6.63 -6.99 7.21
N PRO A 18 6.64 -8.32 7.03
CA PRO A 18 5.94 -8.93 5.89
C PRO A 18 4.48 -8.48 5.85
N VAL A 19 3.95 -8.28 4.65
CA VAL A 19 2.55 -7.89 4.48
C VAL A 19 1.62 -9.06 4.80
N ALA A 20 0.61 -8.82 5.65
CA ALA A 20 -0.36 -9.85 6.02
C ALA A 20 -1.17 -10.33 4.81
N ALA A 21 -1.47 -11.63 4.76
CA ALA A 21 -2.12 -12.30 3.62
C ALA A 21 -3.48 -11.70 3.22
N ASP A 22 -4.20 -11.14 4.19
CA ASP A 22 -5.55 -10.57 4.08
C ASP A 22 -5.57 -9.05 3.87
N SER A 23 -4.42 -8.40 3.74
CA SER A 23 -4.31 -6.94 3.59
C SER A 23 -4.60 -6.42 2.18
N GLY A 24 -4.99 -7.28 1.24
CA GLY A 24 -5.25 -6.90 -0.15
C GLY A 24 -4.01 -6.60 -1.00
N ALA A 25 -2.79 -6.83 -0.49
CA ALA A 25 -1.54 -6.64 -1.23
C ALA A 25 -0.43 -7.56 -0.69
N ALA A 26 -0.71 -8.87 -0.57
CA ALA A 26 0.24 -9.83 -0.02
C ALA A 26 1.04 -10.52 -1.14
N GLY A 27 2.35 -10.62 -0.95
CA GLY A 27 3.25 -11.29 -1.88
C GLY A 27 4.67 -11.38 -1.33
N GLU A 28 5.43 -12.34 -1.86
CA GLU A 28 6.87 -12.44 -1.58
C GLU A 28 7.57 -11.15 -2.01
N GLY A 29 8.51 -10.66 -1.20
CA GLY A 29 9.22 -9.40 -1.45
C GLY A 29 8.43 -8.13 -1.12
N MET A 30 7.22 -8.24 -0.57
CA MET A 30 6.43 -7.11 -0.10
C MET A 30 6.53 -6.96 1.43
N THR A 31 6.82 -5.75 1.91
CA THR A 31 6.89 -5.42 3.34
C THR A 31 6.18 -4.11 3.64
N GLU A 32 5.70 -3.92 4.87
CA GLU A 32 4.98 -2.72 5.28
C GLU A 32 5.47 -2.15 6.62
N LYS A 33 5.29 -0.83 6.79
CA LYS A 33 5.28 -0.15 8.09
C LYS A 33 3.88 0.33 8.36
N ILE A 34 3.20 -0.23 9.35
CA ILE A 34 1.89 0.26 9.80
C ILE A 34 2.14 1.46 10.72
N LEU A 35 1.92 2.67 10.23
CA LEU A 35 2.17 3.91 10.97
C LEU A 35 1.05 4.18 11.96
N ASN A 36 -0.20 3.96 11.54
CA ASN A 36 -1.40 4.11 12.36
C ASN A 36 -2.40 3.02 11.99
N PHE A 37 -3.09 2.45 12.98
CA PHE A 37 -4.11 1.43 12.74
C PHE A 37 -5.23 1.52 13.77
N ASP A 38 -6.47 1.45 13.29
CA ASP A 38 -7.64 1.18 14.13
C ASP A 38 -8.17 -0.21 13.76
N PRO A 39 -7.95 -1.22 14.61
CA PRO A 39 -8.37 -2.59 14.31
C PRO A 39 -9.89 -2.79 14.34
N GLU A 40 -10.65 -1.90 15.00
CA GLU A 40 -12.11 -2.02 15.07
C GLU A 40 -12.76 -1.45 13.81
N ALA A 41 -12.23 -0.33 13.30
CA ALA A 41 -12.69 0.26 12.06
C ALA A 41 -12.03 -0.35 10.80
N GLY A 42 -10.97 -1.14 10.95
CA GLY A 42 -10.22 -1.73 9.83
C GLY A 42 -9.49 -0.68 8.97
N VAL A 43 -9.13 0.47 9.55
CA VAL A 43 -8.53 1.60 8.82
C VAL A 43 -7.08 1.80 9.20
N SER A 44 -6.22 2.09 8.22
CA SER A 44 -4.79 2.22 8.44
C SER A 44 -4.15 3.35 7.67
N THR A 45 -2.98 3.76 8.15
CA THR A 45 -2.01 4.54 7.39
C THR A 45 -0.72 3.75 7.40
N ARG A 46 -0.16 3.45 6.22
CA ARG A 46 1.03 2.61 6.12
C ARG A 46 2.00 3.10 5.07
N MET A 47 3.23 2.63 5.17
CA MET A 47 4.15 2.58 4.03
C MET A 47 4.17 1.15 3.51
N LEU A 48 4.08 0.94 2.21
CA LEU A 48 4.24 -0.36 1.58
C LEU A 48 5.47 -0.33 0.68
N ARG A 49 6.28 -1.38 0.74
CA ARG A 49 7.50 -1.54 -0.05
C ARG A 49 7.43 -2.81 -0.88
N PHE A 50 7.64 -2.63 -2.18
CA PHE A 50 7.89 -3.67 -3.16
C PHE A 50 9.40 -3.78 -3.36
N SER A 51 9.97 -4.94 -3.07
CA SER A 51 11.38 -5.20 -3.37
C SER A 51 11.63 -5.17 -4.88
N PRO A 52 12.85 -4.84 -5.33
CA PRO A 52 13.21 -4.97 -6.74
C PRO A 52 12.91 -6.37 -7.28
N GLY A 53 12.26 -6.44 -8.43
CA GLY A 53 11.88 -7.68 -9.10
C GLY A 53 10.55 -8.28 -8.64
N VAL A 54 9.79 -7.62 -7.75
CA VAL A 54 8.45 -8.10 -7.39
C VAL A 54 7.55 -8.17 -8.62
N VAL A 55 6.87 -9.30 -8.75
CA VAL A 55 5.81 -9.57 -9.72
C VAL A 55 4.63 -10.12 -8.94
N THR A 56 3.46 -9.49 -9.08
CA THR A 56 2.20 -10.03 -8.61
C THR A 56 1.40 -10.56 -9.81
N ASP A 57 0.53 -11.52 -9.56
CA ASP A 57 -0.26 -12.23 -10.57
C ASP A 57 -1.78 -12.07 -10.39
N VAL A 58 -2.21 -11.57 -9.23
CA VAL A 58 -3.62 -11.37 -8.89
C VAL A 58 -4.07 -9.92 -9.14
N VAL A 59 -5.24 -9.75 -9.76
CA VAL A 59 -5.95 -8.47 -9.81
C VAL A 59 -6.52 -8.19 -8.43
N ILE A 60 -6.16 -7.05 -7.87
CA ILE A 60 -6.58 -6.66 -6.52
C ILE A 60 -7.91 -5.93 -6.58
N THR A 61 -8.80 -6.26 -5.65
CA THR A 61 -9.97 -5.47 -5.29
C THR A 61 -10.13 -5.48 -3.77
N HIS A 62 -10.65 -4.39 -3.21
CA HIS A 62 -10.94 -4.25 -1.78
C HIS A 62 -12.22 -3.43 -1.57
N ASP A 63 -12.81 -3.54 -0.38
CA ASP A 63 -14.07 -2.88 -0.01
C ASP A 63 -13.89 -1.51 0.68
N PHE A 64 -12.64 -1.11 0.94
CA PHE A 64 -12.28 0.21 1.47
C PHE A 64 -11.83 1.18 0.38
N TRP A 65 -11.72 2.46 0.73
CA TRP A 65 -11.01 3.46 -0.05
C TRP A 65 -9.51 3.36 0.22
N GLU A 66 -8.71 3.38 -0.84
CA GLU A 66 -7.26 3.42 -0.75
C GLU A 66 -6.72 4.63 -1.51
N GLU A 67 -6.05 5.53 -0.80
CA GLU A 67 -5.32 6.65 -1.38
C GLU A 67 -3.83 6.39 -1.26
N VAL A 68 -3.11 6.55 -2.37
CA VAL A 68 -1.70 6.15 -2.49
C VAL A 68 -0.88 7.32 -3.00
N TYR A 69 0.33 7.49 -2.46
CA TYR A 69 1.37 8.35 -3.01
C TYR A 69 2.66 7.55 -3.16
N ILE A 70 3.30 7.60 -4.34
CA ILE A 70 4.58 6.92 -4.57
C ILE A 70 5.71 7.81 -4.08
N ILE A 71 6.42 7.35 -3.04
CA ILE A 71 7.56 8.06 -2.46
C ILE A 71 8.79 7.90 -3.34
N GLU A 72 9.10 6.67 -3.74
CA GLU A 72 10.28 6.32 -4.53
C GLU A 72 10.02 5.08 -5.40
N GLY A 73 10.78 4.96 -6.49
CA GLY A 73 10.71 3.81 -7.39
C GLY A 73 9.51 3.84 -8.35
N GLU A 74 9.09 2.65 -8.80
CA GLU A 74 8.05 2.51 -9.83
C GLU A 74 7.19 1.25 -9.65
N LEU A 75 5.94 1.35 -10.09
CA LEU A 75 4.97 0.25 -10.16
C LEU A 75 4.35 0.24 -11.55
N THR A 76 4.40 -0.89 -12.23
CA THR A 76 3.72 -1.08 -13.52
C THR A 76 2.48 -1.92 -13.33
N ASP A 77 1.31 -1.33 -13.58
CA ASP A 77 0.06 -2.08 -13.69
C ASP A 77 0.02 -2.80 -15.04
N THR A 78 0.16 -4.11 -15.01
CA THR A 78 0.23 -4.97 -16.21
C THR A 78 -1.12 -5.10 -16.92
N ARG A 79 -2.24 -4.86 -16.23
CA ARG A 79 -3.58 -4.93 -16.83
C ARG A 79 -3.83 -3.78 -17.79
N ILE A 80 -3.35 -2.59 -17.45
CA ILE A 80 -3.51 -1.38 -18.29
C ILE A 80 -2.21 -0.99 -19.00
N ASN A 81 -1.13 -1.73 -18.79
CA ASN A 81 0.19 -1.49 -19.34
C ASN A 81 0.69 -0.05 -19.08
N GLN A 82 0.61 0.37 -17.82
CA GLN A 82 1.01 1.72 -17.40
C GLN A 82 1.95 1.66 -16.20
N THR A 83 3.06 2.40 -16.30
CA THR A 83 4.02 2.59 -15.21
C THR A 83 3.72 3.89 -14.45
N PHE A 84 3.70 3.79 -13.14
CA PHE A 84 3.55 4.89 -12.19
C PHE A 84 4.85 5.06 -11.42
N THR A 85 5.27 6.31 -11.22
CA THR A 85 6.58 6.64 -10.64
C THR A 85 6.46 7.60 -9.45
N SER A 86 7.59 7.87 -8.80
CA SER A 86 7.70 8.76 -7.65
C SER A 86 7.03 10.12 -7.90
N GLY A 87 6.26 10.59 -6.91
CA GLY A 87 5.48 11.83 -7.01
C GLY A 87 4.06 11.67 -7.57
N MET A 88 3.70 10.49 -8.11
CA MET A 88 2.34 10.21 -8.54
C MET A 88 1.44 9.77 -7.38
N SER A 89 0.15 10.09 -7.49
CA SER A 89 -0.88 9.70 -6.52
C SER A 89 -2.01 8.91 -7.18
N ALA A 90 -2.67 8.05 -6.42
CA ALA A 90 -3.89 7.35 -6.84
C ALA A 90 -4.98 7.47 -5.77
N CYS A 91 -6.24 7.40 -6.23
CA CYS A 91 -7.42 7.25 -5.37
C CYS A 91 -8.22 6.05 -5.91
N ARG A 92 -8.29 4.98 -5.12
CA ARG A 92 -8.91 3.71 -5.47
C ARG A 92 -10.18 3.54 -4.63
N PRO A 93 -11.37 3.76 -5.20
CA PRO A 93 -12.62 3.50 -4.50
C PRO A 93 -12.84 1.98 -4.28
N PRO A 94 -13.76 1.62 -3.37
CA PRO A 94 -14.19 0.23 -3.20
C PRO A 94 -14.54 -0.44 -4.53
N GLY A 95 -13.98 -1.63 -4.75
CA GLY A 95 -14.20 -2.44 -5.95
C GLY A 95 -13.38 -2.04 -7.19
N MET A 96 -12.56 -0.99 -7.16
CA MET A 96 -11.71 -0.63 -8.30
C MET A 96 -10.64 -1.72 -8.54
N PRO A 97 -10.63 -2.39 -9.71
CA PRO A 97 -9.59 -3.36 -10.04
C PRO A 97 -8.28 -2.65 -10.35
N HIS A 98 -7.18 -3.16 -9.80
CA HIS A 98 -5.85 -2.61 -10.04
C HIS A 98 -4.77 -3.70 -9.91
N GLY A 99 -3.61 -3.45 -10.51
CA GLY A 99 -2.63 -4.50 -10.75
C GLY A 99 -3.16 -5.56 -11.74
N PRO A 100 -2.48 -6.71 -11.89
CA PRO A 100 -1.27 -7.11 -11.16
C PRO A 100 -0.09 -6.20 -11.45
N TYR A 101 0.86 -6.14 -10.53
CA TYR A 101 1.98 -5.21 -10.58
C TYR A 101 3.31 -5.89 -10.88
N THR A 102 4.16 -5.17 -11.60
CA THR A 102 5.60 -5.42 -11.61
C THR A 102 6.36 -4.21 -11.09
N SER A 103 7.48 -4.47 -10.40
CA SER A 103 8.37 -3.41 -9.90
C SER A 103 9.83 -3.82 -10.09
N PRO A 104 10.41 -3.63 -11.29
CA PRO A 104 11.77 -4.08 -11.60
C PRO A 104 12.84 -3.46 -10.69
N VAL A 105 12.69 -2.17 -10.36
CA VAL A 105 13.64 -1.41 -9.52
C VAL A 105 13.16 -1.23 -8.07
N GLY A 106 12.00 -1.77 -7.71
CA GLY A 106 11.36 -1.58 -6.41
C GLY A 106 10.50 -0.32 -6.35
N CYS A 107 9.68 -0.24 -5.30
CA CYS A 107 8.76 0.87 -5.06
C CYS A 107 8.46 1.02 -3.58
N THR A 108 8.38 2.25 -3.08
CA THR A 108 7.83 2.55 -1.76
C THR A 108 6.64 3.50 -1.90
N THR A 109 5.50 3.14 -1.32
CA THR A 109 4.28 3.94 -1.30
C THR A 109 3.92 4.39 0.11
N PHE A 110 3.19 5.49 0.22
CA PHE A 110 2.41 5.88 1.39
C PHE A 110 0.93 5.67 1.09
N GLU A 111 0.23 4.99 1.99
CA GLU A 111 -1.15 4.56 1.77
C GLU A 111 -2.04 4.97 2.94
N VAL A 112 -3.22 5.50 2.61
CA VAL A 112 -4.30 5.77 3.56
C VAL A 112 -5.49 4.91 3.18
N ARG A 113 -5.94 4.08 4.13
CA ARG A 113 -7.05 3.15 3.94
C ARG A 113 -8.17 3.48 4.90
N TYR A 114 -9.37 3.69 4.36
CA TYR A 114 -10.51 4.12 5.16
C TYR A 114 -11.86 3.69 4.58
N TYR A 115 -12.88 3.65 5.44
CA TYR A 115 -14.28 3.54 5.05
C TYR A 115 -14.96 4.91 5.21
N ARG A 116 -15.84 5.26 4.26
CA ARG A 116 -16.69 6.45 4.40
C ARG A 116 -17.84 6.10 5.34
N LYS A 117 -18.16 7.01 6.27
CA LYS A 117 -19.40 6.94 7.05
C LYS A 117 -20.60 7.28 6.18
#